data_AF-A0A8B6FJZ2-F1
#
_entry.id   AF-A0A8B6FJZ2-F1
#
_cell.length_a   1.000
_cell.length_b   1.000
_cell.length_c   1.000
_cell.angle_alpha   90.00
_cell.angle_beta   90.00
_cell.angle_gamma   90.00
#
_symmetry.space_group_name_H-M   'P 1'
#
loop_
_entity.id
_entity.type
_entity.pdbx_description
1 polymer ?
#
loop_
_entity_poly.entity_id
_entity_poly.type
_entity_poly.pdbx_seq_one_letter_code
_entity_poly.pdbx_strand_id
1 'polypeptide(L)'
;MVHTGIGGRQVNSFLTALNIPPVSNTLLSARQKESGSAIETVAETTIAECLSQEIDITKQKFDSNELTVSVDGAWQKRGSGRSYDSPFSTNEETENVPIKIKYDMG
;
A
#
# COMPACT_ATOMS: atom_id res chain seq x y z
N MET A 1 14.80 -4.17 -4.44
CA MET A 1 14.34 -5.24 -3.53
C MET A 1 12.82 -5.28 -3.46
N VAL A 2 12.18 -4.23 -2.93
CA VAL A 2 10.73 -4.20 -2.68
C VAL A 2 9.88 -4.36 -3.95
N HIS A 3 10.23 -3.65 -5.03
CA HIS A 3 9.50 -3.73 -6.31
C HIS A 3 10.07 -4.79 -7.27
N THR A 4 11.39 -5.01 -7.26
CA THR A 4 12.07 -5.88 -8.24
C THR A 4 12.11 -7.36 -7.86
N GLY A 5 11.70 -7.71 -6.64
CA GLY A 5 11.74 -9.09 -6.13
C GLY A 5 13.15 -9.67 -5.96
N ILE A 6 14.19 -8.84 -6.14
CA ILE A 6 15.60 -9.26 -6.04
C ILE A 6 15.95 -9.43 -4.56
N GLY A 7 16.50 -10.57 -4.15
CA GLY A 7 16.94 -10.81 -2.76
C GLY A 7 18.39 -10.37 -2.48
N GLY A 8 18.78 -10.27 -1.21
CA GLY A 8 20.13 -9.82 -0.80
C GLY A 8 21.27 -10.65 -1.41
N ARG A 9 21.07 -11.96 -1.62
CA ARG A 9 22.04 -12.83 -2.33
C ARG A 9 22.28 -12.38 -3.77
N GLN A 10 21.22 -12.03 -4.49
CA GLN A 10 21.32 -11.57 -5.87
C GLN A 10 21.98 -10.19 -5.95
N VAL A 11 21.68 -9.29 -5.00
CA VAL A 11 22.37 -8.00 -4.87
C VAL A 11 23.86 -8.19 -4.65
N ASN A 12 24.26 -9.05 -3.71
CA ASN A 12 25.67 -9.30 -3.45
C ASN A 12 26.38 -9.99 -4.61
N SER A 13 25.71 -10.89 -5.33
CA SER A 13 26.24 -11.48 -6.57
C SER A 13 26.49 -10.41 -7.64
N PHE A 14 25.58 -9.45 -7.78
CA PHE A 14 25.71 -8.33 -8.72
C PHE A 14 26.87 -7.40 -8.33
N LEU A 15 26.99 -7.05 -7.04
CA LEU A 15 28.09 -6.23 -6.54
C LEU A 15 29.46 -6.91 -6.73
N THR A 16 29.51 -8.23 -6.52
CA THR A 16 30.74 -9.01 -6.72
C THR A 16 31.16 -9.02 -8.19
N ALA A 17 30.20 -9.09 -9.14
CA ALA A 17 30.49 -8.98 -10.56
C ALA A 17 31.09 -7.62 -10.96
N LEU A 18 30.81 -6.58 -10.17
CA LEU A 18 31.38 -5.23 -10.33
C LEU A 18 32.64 -5.00 -9.49
N ASN A 19 33.16 -6.04 -8.84
CA ASN A 19 34.31 -5.97 -7.93
C ASN A 19 34.08 -5.04 -6.72
N ILE A 20 32.82 -4.91 -6.27
CA ILE A 20 32.40 -4.15 -5.09
C ILE A 20 32.19 -5.15 -3.94
N PRO A 21 32.67 -4.84 -2.71
CA PRO A 21 32.50 -5.74 -1.58
C PRO A 21 31.01 -5.98 -1.25
N PRO A 22 30.66 -7.21 -0.84
CA PRO A 22 29.28 -7.56 -0.49
C PRO A 22 28.83 -6.82 0.77
N VAL A 23 27.53 -6.54 0.82
CA VAL A 23 26.92 -5.80 1.93
C VAL A 23 26.17 -6.79 2.84
N SER A 24 26.15 -6.53 4.15
CA SER A 24 25.42 -7.38 5.08
C SER A 24 23.91 -7.28 4.87
N ASN A 25 23.20 -8.41 5.02
CA ASN A 25 21.74 -8.43 4.91
C ASN A 25 21.06 -7.54 5.95
N THR A 26 21.66 -7.38 7.14
CA THR A 26 21.13 -6.50 8.19
C THR A 26 21.11 -5.04 7.74
N LEU A 27 22.18 -4.59 7.08
CA LEU A 27 22.27 -3.23 6.56
C LEU A 27 21.30 -3.04 5.37
N LEU A 28 21.23 -4.01 4.46
CA LEU A 28 20.27 -3.97 3.35
C LEU A 28 18.82 -3.90 3.85
N SER A 29 18.44 -4.69 4.84
CA SER A 29 17.11 -4.66 5.45
C SER A 29 16.81 -3.34 6.15
N ALA A 30 17.79 -2.77 6.87
CA ALA A 30 17.62 -1.46 7.51
C ALA A 30 17.34 -0.36 6.48
N ARG A 31 18.11 -0.34 5.38
CA ARG A 31 17.93 0.64 4.29
C ARG A 31 16.64 0.41 3.51
N GLN A 32 16.23 -0.84 3.34
CA GLN A 32 14.95 -1.17 2.75
C GLN A 32 13.79 -0.63 3.60
N LYS A 33 13.85 -0.76 4.93
CA LYS A 33 12.82 -0.26 5.84
C LYS A 33 12.74 1.27 5.84
N GLU A 34 13.88 1.94 5.83
CA GLU A 34 13.97 3.40 5.70
C GLU A 34 13.28 3.90 4.42
N SER A 35 13.57 3.27 3.29
CA SER A 35 12.91 3.59 2.01
C SER A 35 11.43 3.22 2.01
N GLY A 36 11.05 2.17 2.75
CA GLY A 36 9.67 1.71 2.86
C GLY A 36 8.74 2.76 3.47
N SER A 37 9.19 3.48 4.50
CA SER A 37 8.40 4.54 5.14
C SER A 37 8.04 5.67 4.17
N ALA A 38 8.98 6.10 3.32
CA ALA A 38 8.68 7.12 2.32
C ALA A 38 7.67 6.64 1.26
N ILE A 39 7.77 5.36 0.86
CA ILE A 39 6.82 4.75 -0.09
C ILE A 39 5.41 4.68 0.52
N GLU A 40 5.31 4.33 1.80
CA GLU A 40 4.05 4.27 2.53
C GLU A 40 3.36 5.64 2.58
N THR A 41 4.10 6.70 2.93
CA THR A 41 3.55 8.07 2.93
C THR A 41 3.03 8.48 1.56
N VAL A 42 3.77 8.19 0.48
CA VAL A 42 3.31 8.50 -0.89
C VAL A 42 2.06 7.70 -1.23
N ALA A 43 1.98 6.43 -0.84
CA ALA A 43 0.78 5.62 -1.07
C ALA A 43 -0.44 6.18 -0.33
N GLU A 44 -0.30 6.56 0.94
CA GLU A 44 -1.37 7.16 1.73
C GLU A 44 -1.89 8.47 1.11
N THR A 45 -0.98 9.38 0.73
CA THR A 45 -1.36 10.64 0.08
C THR A 45 -2.09 10.41 -1.24
N THR A 46 -1.59 9.48 -2.07
CA THR A 46 -2.20 9.15 -3.36
C THR A 46 -3.60 8.55 -3.18
N ILE A 47 -3.77 7.65 -2.20
CA ILE A 47 -5.08 7.05 -1.88
C ILE A 47 -6.07 8.13 -1.43
N ALA A 48 -5.65 9.03 -0.53
CA ALA A 48 -6.50 10.12 -0.05
C ALA A 48 -6.93 11.06 -1.19
N GLU A 49 -6.01 11.41 -2.09
CA GLU A 49 -6.31 12.22 -3.28
C GLU A 49 -7.31 11.51 -4.20
N CYS A 50 -7.09 10.25 -4.54
CA CYS A 50 -8.00 9.47 -5.39
C CYS A 50 -9.41 9.35 -4.77
N LEU A 51 -9.49 9.08 -3.46
CA LEU A 51 -10.76 9.00 -2.75
C LEU A 51 -11.53 10.33 -2.79
N SER A 52 -10.83 11.46 -2.60
CA SER A 52 -11.46 12.78 -2.68
C SER A 52 -12.02 13.07 -4.07
N GLN A 53 -11.27 12.71 -5.13
CA GLN A 53 -11.70 12.87 -6.51
C GLN A 53 -12.93 11.99 -6.83
N GLU A 54 -12.95 10.75 -6.36
CA GLU A 54 -14.09 9.83 -6.58
C GLU A 54 -15.37 10.34 -5.91
N ILE A 55 -15.25 10.88 -4.69
CA ILE A 55 -16.36 11.51 -3.97
C ILE A 55 -16.88 12.72 -4.77
N ASP A 56 -16.01 13.60 -5.25
CA ASP A 56 -16.40 14.80 -5.98
C ASP A 56 -17.10 14.48 -7.32
N ILE A 57 -16.59 13.49 -8.07
CA ILE A 57 -17.23 13.01 -9.30
C ILE A 57 -18.62 12.43 -9.01
N THR A 58 -18.75 11.67 -7.92
CA THR A 58 -20.02 11.02 -7.57
C THR A 58 -21.06 12.03 -7.09
N LYS A 59 -20.64 13.05 -6.31
CA LYS A 59 -21.49 14.17 -5.91
C LYS A 59 -22.05 14.93 -7.12
N GLN A 60 -21.20 15.23 -8.11
CA GLN A 60 -21.64 15.90 -9.34
C GLN A 60 -22.66 15.09 -10.14
N LYS A 61 -22.59 13.75 -10.06
CA LYS A 61 -23.42 12.85 -10.88
C LYS A 61 -24.75 12.46 -10.23
N PHE A 62 -24.81 12.38 -8.89
CA PHE A 62 -25.96 11.85 -8.16
C PHE A 62 -26.59 12.82 -7.16
N ASP A 63 -26.05 14.05 -7.03
CA ASP A 63 -26.58 15.12 -6.15
C ASP A 63 -26.80 14.65 -4.69
N SER A 64 -25.97 13.71 -4.23
CA SER A 64 -26.02 13.12 -2.90
C SER A 64 -24.84 13.62 -2.05
N ASN A 65 -25.13 14.15 -0.87
CA ASN A 65 -24.13 14.83 -0.04
C ASN A 65 -23.39 13.92 0.96
N GLU A 66 -23.86 12.68 1.14
CA GLU A 66 -23.33 11.75 2.14
C GLU A 66 -22.83 10.48 1.45
N LEU A 67 -21.59 10.55 0.95
CA LEU A 67 -20.92 9.41 0.33
C LEU A 67 -19.65 9.07 1.12
N THR A 68 -19.53 7.81 1.50
CA THR A 68 -18.31 7.25 2.10
C THR A 68 -17.69 6.31 1.08
N VAL A 69 -16.39 6.46 0.82
CA VAL A 69 -15.64 5.62 -0.13
C VAL A 69 -14.46 5.02 0.60
N SER A 70 -14.18 3.74 0.36
CA SER A 70 -13.06 3.01 0.96
C SER A 70 -12.30 2.24 -0.11
N VAL A 71 -10.99 2.09 0.09
CA VAL A 71 -10.11 1.31 -0.78
C VAL A 71 -9.69 0.04 -0.03
N ASP A 72 -10.00 -1.13 -0.59
CA ASP A 72 -9.33 -2.36 -0.18
C ASP A 72 -8.03 -2.50 -0.99
N GLY A 73 -6.90 -2.38 -0.31
CA GLY A 73 -5.58 -2.64 -0.89
C GLY A 73 -5.39 -4.14 -1.07
N ALA A 74 -6.23 -4.79 -1.87
CA ALA A 74 -6.19 -6.25 -1.94
C ALA A 74 -4.82 -6.69 -2.44
N TRP A 75 -4.12 -7.46 -1.62
CA TRP A 75 -2.80 -7.92 -1.98
C TRP A 75 -2.92 -9.11 -2.94
N GLN A 76 -2.37 -9.01 -4.15
CA GLN A 76 -2.38 -10.12 -5.09
C GLN A 76 -1.64 -11.33 -4.49
N LYS A 77 -2.40 -12.36 -4.07
CA LYS A 77 -1.81 -13.61 -3.58
C LYS A 77 -1.06 -14.28 -4.74
N ARG A 78 0.21 -14.66 -4.51
CA ARG A 78 0.99 -15.38 -5.52
C ARG A 78 0.22 -16.64 -5.94
N GLY A 79 -0.18 -16.72 -7.21
CA GLY A 79 -0.51 -18.00 -7.87
C GLY A 79 -1.93 -18.28 -8.33
N SER A 80 -2.91 -17.36 -8.40
CA SER A 80 -4.29 -17.80 -8.73
C SER A 80 -5.14 -16.94 -9.69
N GLY A 81 -4.65 -15.82 -10.22
CA GLY A 81 -5.30 -15.16 -11.37
C GLY A 81 -6.74 -14.65 -11.19
N ARG A 82 -7.19 -14.32 -9.96
CA ARG A 82 -8.49 -13.64 -9.72
C ARG A 82 -8.43 -12.68 -8.53
N SER A 83 -9.35 -11.71 -8.58
CA SER A 83 -9.17 -10.29 -8.28
C SER A 83 -9.94 -9.81 -7.04
N TYR A 84 -9.54 -8.62 -6.59
CA TYR A 84 -10.16 -7.70 -5.62
C TYR A 84 -11.70 -7.71 -5.60
N ASP A 85 -12.30 -7.93 -4.41
CA ASP A 85 -13.71 -7.65 -4.14
C ASP A 85 -13.82 -6.72 -2.92
N SER A 86 -14.26 -5.48 -3.15
CA SER A 86 -14.62 -4.51 -2.09
C SER A 86 -16.10 -4.66 -1.72
N PRO A 87 -16.47 -4.82 -0.44
CA PRO A 87 -17.87 -4.74 -0.04
C PRO A 87 -18.31 -3.26 0.02
N PHE A 88 -19.34 -2.91 -0.75
CA PHE A 88 -20.04 -1.64 -0.59
C PHE A 88 -21.02 -1.80 0.59
N SER A 89 -20.71 -1.23 1.76
CA SER A 89 -21.66 -1.15 2.87
C SER A 89 -22.40 0.18 2.81
N THR A 90 -23.70 0.14 2.48
CA THR A 90 -24.61 1.25 2.74
C THR A 90 -24.76 1.40 4.25
N ASN A 91 -24.39 2.56 4.78
CA ASN A 91 -24.46 2.88 6.21
C ASN A 91 -25.90 2.72 6.72
N GLU A 92 -26.08 1.91 7.78
CA GLU A 92 -27.06 2.20 8.81
C GLU A 92 -26.30 2.62 10.06
N GLU A 93 -26.43 3.92 10.35
CA GLU A 93 -26.43 4.55 11.67
C GLU A 93 -25.24 4.36 12.63
N THR A 94 -24.56 5.50 12.81
CA THR A 94 -24.17 6.13 14.09
C THR A 94 -22.79 5.88 14.69
N GLU A 95 -22.29 7.01 15.18
CA GLU A 95 -21.19 7.25 16.11
C GLU A 95 -19.77 7.39 15.55
N ASN A 96 -19.31 8.63 15.74
CA ASN A 96 -18.03 9.22 15.45
C ASN A 96 -16.93 8.53 16.28
N VAL A 97 -16.46 7.36 15.83
CA VAL A 97 -15.31 6.68 16.44
C VAL A 97 -14.08 6.94 15.56
N PRO A 98 -12.99 7.54 16.10
CA PRO A 98 -11.76 7.66 15.34
C PRO A 98 -11.27 6.26 14.99
N ILE A 99 -11.23 5.96 13.68
CA ILE A 99 -10.79 4.67 13.14
C ILE A 99 -9.33 4.46 13.57
N LYS A 100 -9.12 3.69 14.65
CA LYS A 100 -7.80 3.19 15.02
C LYS A 100 -7.45 2.06 14.06
N ILE A 101 -6.69 2.39 13.02
CA ILE A 101 -6.06 1.39 12.15
C ILE A 101 -5.02 0.66 13.02
N LYS A 102 -5.37 -0.53 13.49
CA LYS A 102 -4.41 -1.49 14.08
C LYS A 102 -3.84 -2.31 12.92
N TYR A 103 -2.56 -2.13 12.64
CA TYR A 103 -1.81 -3.10 11.83
C TYR A 103 -1.46 -4.29 12.72
N ASP A 104 -2.05 -5.45 12.45
CA ASP A 104 -1.63 -6.70 13.08
C ASP A 104 -0.44 -7.24 12.28
N MET A 105 0.75 -7.11 12.86
CA MET A 105 2.01 -7.60 12.29
C MET A 105 2.34 -8.93 12.97
N GLY A 106 1.70 -10.00 12.48
CA GLY A 106 1.98 -11.39 12.82
C GLY A 106 2.61 -12.15 11.67
#